data_AF-A0A9E3JCX8-F1
#
_entry.id   AF-A0A9E3JCX8-F1
#
_cell.length_a   1.000
_cell.length_b   1.000
_cell.length_c   1.000
_cell.angle_alpha   90.00
_cell.angle_beta   90.00
_cell.angle_gamma   90.00
#
_symmetry.space_group_name_H-M   'P 1'
#
loop_
_entity.id
_entity.type
_entity.pdbx_description
1 polymer ?
#
loop_
_entity_poly.entity_id
_entity_poly.type
_entity_poly.pdbx_seq_one_letter_code
_entity_poly.pdbx_strand_id
1 'polypeptide(L)'
;ALGSIFSFPVTAAALHKLGSRGASLLSGGLLAIALVGFGWVPTWTLACAVMGLYGVVASTMDVAMNAQGVEVERATGVPVMSRLHAAFSLGTMAGAFFAFCVTYFSTPVLPHFVVAALIVLAAVLLPRAGLIADAQPIDGGTRTFALPRGAALLIGAMAFLGMIAEGSMVDWSTLYLKERVGASQHAATLGIVSLQGAMLVARWFGDAARVRWGARKLLFGGSLLAGASLAAALLIGGIVPALVAFGLFGIGVATVSPCVYAAGAREGGVALAAVMTLGSLGFLVGPLAIGAVAQATNLSWGMAVVAAAAVALALLSRRVHWD
;
A
#
# COMPACT_ATOMS: atom_id res chain seq x y z
N ALA A 1 3.78 -0.03 11.10
CA ALA A 1 2.53 0.73 11.36
C ALA A 1 2.74 1.91 12.31
N LEU A 2 3.12 1.71 13.59
CA LEU A 2 3.36 2.84 14.51
C LEU A 2 4.44 3.82 14.00
N GLY A 3 5.60 3.32 13.57
CA GLY A 3 6.64 4.16 12.97
C GLY A 3 6.16 4.99 11.77
N SER A 4 5.27 4.42 10.96
CA SER A 4 4.67 5.09 9.80
C SER A 4 3.81 6.30 10.18
N ILE A 5 3.07 6.22 11.28
CA ILE A 5 2.24 7.32 11.79
C ILE A 5 3.13 8.47 12.29
N PHE A 6 4.20 8.13 13.01
CA PHE A 6 5.15 9.12 13.53
C PHE A 6 6.15 9.60 12.48
N SER A 7 6.07 9.11 11.24
CA SER A 7 6.97 9.49 10.16
C SER A 7 6.70 10.90 9.63
N PHE A 8 5.54 11.50 9.92
CA PHE A 8 5.11 12.75 9.29
C PHE A 8 6.11 13.91 9.45
N PRO A 9 6.60 14.26 10.66
CA PRO A 9 7.55 15.36 10.82
C PRO A 9 8.88 15.08 10.11
N VAL A 10 9.33 13.83 10.15
CA VAL A 10 10.57 13.38 9.48
C VAL A 10 10.42 13.49 7.97
N THR A 11 9.29 13.06 7.44
CA THR A 11 8.99 13.06 6.02
C THR A 11 8.87 14.48 5.48
N ALA A 12 8.12 15.35 6.17
CA ALA A 12 7.99 16.76 5.79
C ALA A 12 9.36 17.48 5.78
N ALA A 13 10.17 17.27 6.82
CA ALA A 13 11.51 17.84 6.89
C ALA A 13 12.44 17.30 5.80
N ALA A 14 12.38 15.99 5.49
CA ALA A 14 13.18 15.37 4.45
C ALA A 14 12.81 15.91 3.06
N LEU A 15 11.53 15.97 2.73
CA LEU A 15 11.05 16.51 1.45
C LEU A 15 11.41 17.99 1.27
N HIS A 16 11.28 18.80 2.32
CA HIS A 16 11.63 20.21 2.28
C HIS A 16 13.12 20.45 2.01
N LYS A 17 13.98 19.69 2.70
CA LYS A 17 15.43 19.91 2.64
C LYS A 17 16.07 19.24 1.43
N LEU A 18 15.56 18.08 1.02
CA LEU A 18 16.20 17.20 0.04
C LEU A 18 15.42 17.08 -1.28
N GLY A 19 14.20 17.60 -1.33
CA GLY A 19 13.25 17.29 -2.39
C GLY A 19 12.79 15.83 -2.35
N SER A 20 11.88 15.47 -3.25
CA SER A 20 11.41 14.09 -3.36
C SER A 20 12.51 13.14 -3.85
N ARG A 21 13.35 13.58 -4.78
CA ARG A 21 14.51 12.82 -5.27
C ARG A 21 15.50 12.48 -4.14
N GLY A 22 15.94 13.48 -3.40
CA GLY A 22 16.92 13.28 -2.33
C GLY A 22 16.37 12.46 -1.17
N ALA A 23 15.09 12.70 -0.80
CA ALA A 23 14.41 11.92 0.22
C ALA A 23 14.27 10.44 -0.18
N SER A 24 13.89 10.12 -1.43
CA SER A 24 13.80 8.73 -1.90
C SER A 24 15.15 8.01 -1.84
N LEU A 25 16.24 8.66 -2.26
CA LEU A 25 17.59 8.07 -2.24
C LEU A 25 18.09 7.85 -0.80
N LEU A 26 17.93 8.84 0.07
CA LEU A 26 18.35 8.75 1.47
C LEU A 26 17.57 7.66 2.21
N SER A 27 16.24 7.66 2.10
CA SER A 27 15.41 6.66 2.76
C SER A 27 15.67 5.26 2.23
N GLY A 28 15.91 5.10 0.92
CA GLY A 28 16.32 3.82 0.34
C GLY A 28 17.62 3.27 0.93
N GLY A 29 18.63 4.12 1.09
CA GLY A 29 19.89 3.74 1.75
C GLY A 29 19.70 3.38 3.23
N LEU A 30 18.90 4.16 3.96
CA LEU A 30 18.58 3.90 5.37
C LEU A 30 17.78 2.60 5.56
N LEU A 31 16.89 2.25 4.62
CA LEU A 31 16.18 0.97 4.64
C LEU A 31 17.13 -0.22 4.46
N ALA A 32 18.08 -0.12 3.53
CA ALA A 32 19.08 -1.17 3.35
C ALA A 32 19.89 -1.39 4.64
N ILE A 33 20.28 -0.31 5.33
CA ILE A 33 20.97 -0.38 6.63
C ILE A 33 20.06 -1.02 7.69
N ALA A 34 18.80 -0.59 7.78
CA ALA A 34 17.85 -1.13 8.74
C ALA A 34 17.59 -2.63 8.54
N LEU A 35 17.50 -3.09 7.28
CA LEU A 35 17.38 -4.51 6.93
C LEU A 35 18.56 -5.33 7.46
N VAL A 36 19.80 -4.91 7.20
CA VAL A 36 20.98 -5.60 7.76
C VAL A 36 20.95 -5.58 9.29
N GLY A 37 20.51 -4.47 9.89
CA GLY A 37 20.31 -4.34 11.34
C GLY A 37 19.40 -5.43 11.92
N PHE A 38 18.32 -5.81 11.22
CA PHE A 38 17.42 -6.89 11.65
C PHE A 38 18.11 -8.24 11.80
N GLY A 39 19.12 -8.52 10.98
CA GLY A 39 19.87 -9.77 11.06
C GLY A 39 20.75 -9.89 12.32
N TRP A 40 20.92 -8.79 13.08
CA TRP A 40 21.81 -8.73 14.24
C TRP A 40 21.14 -8.19 15.51
N VAL A 41 19.83 -8.39 15.64
CA VAL A 41 19.09 -7.95 16.83
C VAL A 41 19.04 -9.06 17.90
N PRO A 42 19.74 -8.91 19.03
CA PRO A 42 19.80 -9.97 20.05
C PRO A 42 18.62 -9.93 21.03
N THR A 43 17.81 -8.87 21.03
CA THR A 43 16.71 -8.68 21.99
C THR A 43 15.43 -8.21 21.32
N TRP A 44 14.28 -8.60 21.89
CA TRP A 44 12.96 -8.14 21.44
C TRP A 44 12.83 -6.61 21.44
N THR A 45 13.35 -5.94 22.47
CA THR A 45 13.30 -4.48 22.58
C THR A 45 14.02 -3.79 21.42
N LEU A 46 15.21 -4.28 21.07
CA LEU A 46 15.94 -3.73 19.93
C LEU A 46 15.22 -4.06 18.61
N ALA A 47 14.57 -5.23 18.50
CA ALA A 47 13.81 -5.58 17.30
C ALA A 47 12.68 -4.57 17.10
N CYS A 48 11.91 -4.28 18.15
CA CYS A 48 10.85 -3.27 18.14
C CYS A 48 11.37 -1.88 17.77
N ALA A 49 12.52 -1.47 18.30
CA ALA A 49 13.13 -0.18 17.97
C ALA A 49 13.53 -0.10 16.49
N VAL A 50 14.17 -1.15 15.96
CA VAL A 50 14.54 -1.25 14.54
C VAL A 50 13.31 -1.29 13.64
N MET A 51 12.24 -1.99 14.02
CA MET A 51 10.94 -1.98 13.30
C MET A 51 10.28 -0.60 13.31
N GLY A 52 10.37 0.11 14.43
CA GLY A 52 9.88 1.49 14.55
C GLY A 52 10.61 2.41 13.57
N LEU A 53 11.94 2.37 13.57
CA LEU A 53 12.78 3.14 12.65
C LEU A 53 12.53 2.75 11.19
N TYR A 54 12.49 1.46 10.88
CA TYR A 54 12.15 0.94 9.56
C TYR A 54 10.80 1.50 9.09
N GLY A 55 9.78 1.51 9.96
CA GLY A 55 8.48 2.08 9.65
C GLY A 55 8.53 3.58 9.32
N VAL A 56 9.33 4.36 10.05
CA VAL A 56 9.53 5.79 9.75
C VAL A 56 10.18 5.95 8.38
N VAL A 57 11.31 5.27 8.15
CA VAL A 57 12.09 5.42 6.91
C VAL A 57 11.31 4.91 5.70
N ALA A 58 10.61 3.78 5.83
CA ALA A 58 9.77 3.20 4.77
C ALA A 58 8.65 4.16 4.37
N SER A 59 7.97 4.77 5.34
CA SER A 59 6.92 5.74 5.06
C SER A 59 7.46 7.02 4.43
N THR A 60 8.63 7.51 4.87
CA THR A 60 9.29 8.64 4.19
C THR A 60 9.64 8.29 2.74
N MET A 61 10.15 7.08 2.49
CA MET A 61 10.44 6.62 1.12
C MET A 61 9.17 6.56 0.27
N ASP A 62 8.07 6.02 0.82
CA ASP A 62 6.78 5.89 0.14
C ASP A 62 6.23 7.27 -0.26
N VAL A 63 6.19 8.24 0.65
CA VAL A 63 5.75 9.60 0.33
C VAL A 63 6.65 10.24 -0.73
N ALA A 64 7.97 10.11 -0.60
CA ALA A 64 8.92 10.67 -1.55
C ALA A 64 8.80 10.05 -2.96
N MET A 65 8.64 8.73 -3.07
CA MET A 65 8.49 8.07 -4.38
C MET A 65 7.14 8.39 -5.04
N ASN A 66 6.06 8.51 -4.27
CA ASN A 66 4.76 8.93 -4.82
C ASN A 66 4.84 10.39 -5.30
N ALA A 67 5.54 11.27 -4.57
CA ALA A 67 5.82 12.64 -5.04
C ALA A 67 6.63 12.66 -6.35
N GLN A 68 7.66 11.81 -6.49
CA GLN A 68 8.37 11.62 -7.77
C GLN A 68 7.42 11.19 -8.90
N GLY A 69 6.50 10.25 -8.63
CA GLY A 69 5.49 9.83 -9.60
C GLY A 69 4.60 11.00 -10.06
N VAL A 70 4.20 11.88 -9.14
CA VAL A 70 3.43 13.09 -9.47
C VAL A 70 4.25 14.05 -10.34
N GLU A 71 5.52 14.28 -10.02
CA GLU A 71 6.38 15.13 -10.83
C GLU A 71 6.63 14.56 -12.23
N VAL A 72 6.71 13.23 -12.38
CA VAL A 72 6.75 12.57 -13.70
C VAL A 72 5.46 12.81 -14.48
N GLU A 73 4.28 12.65 -13.86
CA GLU A 73 3.00 12.96 -14.52
C GLU A 73 2.91 14.43 -14.93
N ARG A 74 3.38 15.35 -14.08
CA ARG A 74 3.40 16.78 -14.36
C ARG A 74 4.34 17.12 -15.53
N ALA A 75 5.54 16.55 -15.53
CA ALA A 75 6.55 16.83 -16.56
C ALA A 75 6.17 16.24 -17.94
N THR A 76 5.49 15.09 -17.95
CA THR A 76 5.12 14.38 -19.20
C THR A 76 3.71 14.68 -19.69
N GLY A 77 2.82 15.15 -18.80
CA GLY A 77 1.38 15.27 -19.06
C GLY A 77 0.64 13.94 -19.18
N VAL A 78 1.31 12.82 -18.90
CA VAL A 78 0.76 11.46 -19.09
C VAL A 78 0.56 10.80 -17.72
N PRO A 79 -0.61 10.18 -17.47
CA PRO A 79 -0.80 9.39 -16.25
C PRO A 79 0.14 8.18 -16.19
N VAL A 80 0.89 8.04 -15.10
CA VAL A 80 1.84 6.93 -14.86
C VAL A 80 1.71 6.32 -13.46
N MET A 81 0.95 6.94 -12.56
CA MET A 81 0.89 6.53 -11.16
C MET A 81 0.40 5.09 -10.98
N SER A 82 -0.54 4.64 -11.80
CA SER A 82 -1.04 3.26 -11.70
C SER A 82 0.02 2.24 -12.10
N ARG A 83 0.79 2.50 -13.16
CA ARG A 83 1.91 1.65 -13.58
C ARG A 83 3.03 1.62 -12.55
N LEU A 84 3.33 2.74 -11.89
CA LEU A 84 4.28 2.76 -10.76
C LEU A 84 3.80 1.87 -9.61
N HIS A 85 2.51 1.91 -9.28
CA HIS A 85 1.92 1.00 -8.29
C HIS A 85 1.87 -0.47 -8.76
N ALA A 86 1.87 -0.73 -10.07
CA ALA A 86 2.02 -2.09 -10.59
C ALA A 86 3.38 -2.67 -10.19
N ALA A 87 4.45 -1.86 -10.20
CA ALA A 87 5.77 -2.28 -9.72
C ALA A 87 5.77 -2.65 -8.23
N PHE A 88 4.96 -1.97 -7.40
CA PHE A 88 4.76 -2.35 -6.00
C PHE A 88 4.14 -3.74 -5.86
N SER A 89 3.07 -4.04 -6.62
CA SER A 89 2.44 -5.37 -6.62
C SER A 89 3.42 -6.47 -7.08
N LEU A 90 4.20 -6.20 -8.13
CA LEU A 90 5.25 -7.12 -8.60
C LEU A 90 6.31 -7.33 -7.50
N GLY A 91 6.73 -6.25 -6.83
CA GLY A 91 7.65 -6.29 -5.71
C GLY A 91 7.12 -7.13 -4.54
N THR A 92 5.83 -7.04 -4.20
CA THR A 92 5.23 -7.90 -3.17
C THR A 92 5.30 -9.38 -3.55
N MET A 93 4.97 -9.72 -4.80
CA MET A 93 5.05 -11.10 -5.28
C MET A 93 6.50 -11.62 -5.31
N ALA A 94 7.42 -10.80 -5.82
CA ALA A 94 8.85 -11.13 -5.87
C ALA A 94 9.42 -11.30 -4.45
N GLY A 95 9.02 -10.45 -3.49
CA GLY A 95 9.41 -10.55 -2.09
C GLY A 95 8.86 -11.81 -1.41
N ALA A 96 7.60 -12.16 -1.66
CA ALA A 96 7.00 -13.40 -1.16
C ALA A 96 7.71 -14.64 -1.72
N PHE A 97 8.03 -14.63 -3.02
CA PHE A 97 8.78 -15.70 -3.66
C PHE A 97 10.22 -15.79 -3.13
N PHE A 98 10.89 -14.64 -2.95
CA PHE A 98 12.21 -14.56 -2.34
C PHE A 98 12.20 -15.15 -0.93
N ALA A 99 11.26 -14.72 -0.07
CA ALA A 99 11.10 -15.26 1.28
C ALA A 99 10.85 -16.77 1.26
N PHE A 100 10.05 -17.28 0.31
CA PHE A 100 9.84 -18.72 0.13
C PHE A 100 11.15 -19.46 -0.20
N CYS A 101 11.87 -19.05 -1.24
CA CYS A 101 13.13 -19.70 -1.61
C CYS A 101 14.12 -19.71 -0.46
N VAL A 102 14.23 -18.56 0.19
CA VAL A 102 15.18 -18.33 1.26
C VAL A 102 14.87 -19.18 2.50
N THR A 103 13.62 -19.24 2.93
CA THR A 103 13.19 -20.10 4.07
C THR A 103 13.21 -21.59 3.74
N TYR A 104 13.09 -21.95 2.46
CA TYR A 104 13.17 -23.33 2.01
C TYR A 104 14.61 -23.85 1.91
N PHE A 105 15.54 -23.02 1.41
CA PHE A 105 16.93 -23.42 1.14
C PHE A 105 17.94 -23.05 2.24
N SER A 106 17.59 -22.15 3.16
CA SER A 106 18.57 -21.65 4.15
C SER A 106 17.94 -21.32 5.50
N THR A 107 18.68 -21.64 6.57
CA THR A 107 18.29 -21.39 7.96
C THR A 107 18.83 -20.08 8.57
N PRO A 108 19.99 -19.50 8.16
CA PRO A 108 20.49 -18.28 8.81
C PRO A 108 19.74 -17.04 8.34
N VAL A 109 19.26 -16.23 9.30
CA VAL A 109 18.43 -15.03 9.04
C VAL A 109 19.22 -13.86 8.46
N LEU A 110 20.47 -13.67 8.87
CA LEU A 110 21.29 -12.53 8.45
C LEU A 110 21.55 -12.48 6.92
N PRO A 111 21.96 -13.57 6.24
CA PRO A 111 22.08 -13.59 4.79
C PRO A 111 20.81 -13.15 4.04
N HIS A 112 19.63 -13.45 4.59
CA HIS A 112 18.35 -13.08 3.97
C HIS A 112 18.19 -11.56 3.92
N PHE A 113 18.47 -10.92 5.06
CA PHE A 113 18.42 -9.48 5.20
C PHE A 113 19.51 -8.76 4.41
N VAL A 114 20.71 -9.34 4.30
CA VAL A 114 21.78 -8.81 3.45
C VAL A 114 21.36 -8.81 1.97
N VAL A 115 20.82 -9.93 1.47
CA VAL A 115 20.35 -9.99 0.09
C VAL A 115 19.19 -9.03 -0.15
N ALA A 116 18.23 -8.94 0.77
CA ALA A 116 17.14 -7.97 0.70
C ALA A 116 17.66 -6.51 0.66
N ALA A 117 18.65 -6.19 1.50
CA ALA A 117 19.29 -4.87 1.51
C ALA A 117 19.97 -4.54 0.19
N LEU A 118 20.67 -5.50 -0.43
CA LEU A 118 21.30 -5.33 -1.74
C LEU A 118 20.25 -5.10 -2.84
N ILE A 119 19.13 -5.81 -2.81
CA ILE A 119 18.01 -5.61 -3.75
C ILE A 119 17.44 -4.20 -3.60
N VAL A 120 17.15 -3.75 -2.38
CA VAL A 120 16.66 -2.39 -2.12
C VAL A 120 17.66 -1.34 -2.61
N LEU A 121 18.94 -1.53 -2.32
CA LEU A 121 19.99 -0.60 -2.75
C LEU A 121 20.08 -0.53 -4.29
N ALA A 122 20.02 -1.68 -4.97
CA ALA A 122 20.01 -1.74 -6.42
C ALA A 122 18.76 -1.05 -7.02
N ALA A 123 17.58 -1.30 -6.44
CA ALA A 123 16.31 -0.70 -6.88
C ALA A 123 16.31 0.84 -6.76
N VAL A 124 17.10 1.40 -5.84
CA VAL A 124 17.21 2.84 -5.62
C VAL A 124 18.35 3.46 -6.43
N LEU A 125 19.52 2.81 -6.50
CA LEU A 125 20.71 3.36 -7.13
C LEU A 125 20.75 3.18 -8.65
N LEU A 126 20.24 2.07 -9.19
CA LEU A 126 20.26 1.84 -10.64
C LEU A 126 19.46 2.89 -11.42
N PRO A 127 18.20 3.24 -11.04
CA PRO A 127 17.42 4.24 -11.76
C PRO A 127 17.69 5.69 -11.34
N ARG A 128 18.66 5.96 -10.44
CA ARG A 128 18.86 7.29 -9.81
C ARG A 128 19.08 8.47 -10.78
N ALA A 129 19.57 8.18 -11.98
CA ALA A 129 19.80 9.17 -13.02
C ALA A 129 18.48 9.60 -13.71
N GLY A 130 17.44 8.77 -13.65
CA GLY A 130 16.11 9.04 -14.19
C GLY A 130 15.15 9.71 -13.19
N LEU A 131 15.58 9.96 -11.95
CA LEU A 131 14.78 10.72 -10.98
C LEU A 131 14.77 12.21 -11.35
N ILE A 132 13.59 12.83 -11.27
CA ILE A 132 13.35 14.19 -11.76
C ILE A 132 13.51 15.19 -10.61
N ALA A 133 13.92 16.42 -10.91
CA ALA A 133 13.92 17.51 -9.93
C ALA A 133 12.48 17.99 -9.67
N ASP A 134 12.17 18.33 -8.43
CA ASP A 134 10.85 18.89 -8.09
C ASP A 134 10.65 20.25 -8.80
N ALA A 135 9.52 20.42 -9.50
CA ALA A 135 9.24 21.66 -10.22
C ALA A 135 8.95 22.86 -9.29
N GLN A 136 8.55 22.58 -8.06
CA GLN A 136 8.29 23.58 -7.01
C GLN A 136 8.95 23.13 -5.72
N PRO A 137 9.47 24.06 -4.90
CA PRO A 137 9.90 23.72 -3.54
C PRO A 137 8.74 23.04 -2.80
N ILE A 138 9.00 21.87 -2.23
CA ILE A 138 8.03 21.21 -1.37
C ILE A 138 8.02 21.98 -0.06
N ASP A 139 7.01 22.82 0.15
CA ASP A 139 6.86 23.57 1.40
C ASP A 139 6.91 22.60 2.59
N GLY A 140 7.93 22.77 3.42
CA GLY A 140 8.25 21.85 4.52
C GLY A 140 7.31 21.95 5.71
N GLY A 141 6.22 22.68 5.56
CA GLY A 141 5.22 22.92 6.58
C GLY A 141 5.86 23.27 7.92
N THR A 142 6.24 24.53 8.12
CA THR A 142 6.39 25.08 9.49
C THR A 142 5.06 25.12 10.25
N ARG A 143 3.96 24.68 9.62
CA ARG A 143 2.62 24.58 10.22
C ARG A 143 2.29 23.14 10.61
N THR A 144 1.92 23.02 11.88
CA THR A 144 1.32 21.88 12.57
C THR A 144 0.27 21.18 11.73
N PHE A 145 0.20 19.85 11.90
CA PHE A 145 -0.88 18.95 11.49
C PHE A 145 -2.22 19.67 11.30
N ALA A 146 -2.54 20.06 10.06
CA ALA A 146 -3.82 20.68 9.75
C ALA A 146 -4.80 19.54 9.44
N LEU A 147 -5.87 19.42 10.24
CA LEU A 147 -6.92 18.45 9.97
C LEU A 147 -7.48 18.72 8.56
N PRO A 148 -7.50 17.72 7.66
CA PRO A 148 -8.04 17.91 6.33
C PRO A 148 -9.52 18.32 6.43
N ARG A 149 -9.94 19.24 5.56
CA ARG A 149 -11.32 19.74 5.48
C ARG A 149 -11.84 19.58 4.05
N GLY A 150 -13.16 19.55 3.89
CA GLY A 150 -13.80 19.50 2.57
C GLY A 150 -13.37 18.28 1.74
N ALA A 151 -12.94 18.52 0.50
CA ALA A 151 -12.55 17.49 -0.45
C ALA A 151 -11.38 16.62 0.06
N ALA A 152 -10.35 17.22 0.68
CA ALA A 152 -9.21 16.50 1.21
C ALA A 152 -9.58 15.48 2.30
N LEU A 153 -10.60 15.78 3.12
CA LEU A 153 -11.09 14.84 4.13
C LEU A 153 -11.79 13.64 3.49
N LEU A 154 -12.59 13.88 2.44
CA LEU A 154 -13.27 12.81 1.71
C LEU A 154 -12.26 11.92 0.98
N ILE A 155 -11.28 12.51 0.29
CA ILE A 155 -10.21 11.78 -0.39
C ILE A 155 -9.37 10.99 0.63
N GLY A 156 -9.05 11.59 1.77
CA GLY A 156 -8.32 10.93 2.85
C GLY A 156 -9.11 9.78 3.48
N ALA A 157 -10.42 9.93 3.68
CA ALA A 157 -11.29 8.84 4.13
C ALA A 157 -11.37 7.70 3.10
N MET A 158 -11.36 8.02 1.79
CA MET A 158 -11.25 6.99 0.74
C MET A 158 -9.91 6.27 0.79
N ALA A 159 -8.80 6.98 1.01
CA ALA A 159 -7.49 6.35 1.19
C ALA A 159 -7.48 5.45 2.43
N PHE A 160 -8.03 5.91 3.56
CA PHE A 160 -8.17 5.11 4.78
C PHE A 160 -8.95 3.80 4.53
N LEU A 161 -10.13 3.89 3.92
CA LEU A 161 -10.95 2.71 3.59
C LEU A 161 -10.24 1.80 2.57
N GLY A 162 -9.55 2.39 1.60
CA GLY A 162 -8.77 1.68 0.59
C GLY A 162 -7.63 0.88 1.21
N MET A 163 -6.91 1.47 2.17
CA MET A 163 -5.80 0.79 2.84
C MET A 163 -6.28 -0.22 3.87
N ILE A 164 -7.46 -0.04 4.48
CA ILE A 164 -8.13 -1.13 5.20
C ILE A 164 -8.41 -2.27 4.21
N ALA A 165 -9.03 -1.99 3.08
CA ALA A 165 -9.43 -3.00 2.11
C ALA A 165 -8.24 -3.78 1.54
N GLU A 166 -7.24 -3.08 0.99
CA GLU A 166 -6.03 -3.65 0.40
C GLU A 166 -5.15 -4.33 1.45
N GLY A 167 -4.78 -3.62 2.52
CA GLY A 167 -3.85 -4.14 3.51
C GLY A 167 -4.38 -5.36 4.24
N SER A 168 -5.67 -5.35 4.56
CA SER A 168 -6.29 -6.49 5.20
C SER A 168 -6.34 -7.72 4.32
N MET A 169 -6.56 -7.56 3.02
CA MET A 169 -6.51 -8.70 2.11
C MET A 169 -5.11 -9.27 1.99
N VAL A 170 -4.07 -8.43 2.04
CA VAL A 170 -2.68 -8.91 2.07
C VAL A 170 -2.41 -9.73 3.33
N ASP A 171 -2.84 -9.26 4.50
CA ASP A 171 -2.55 -9.90 5.78
C ASP A 171 -3.40 -11.15 6.05
N TRP A 172 -4.68 -11.12 5.69
CA TRP A 172 -5.67 -12.10 6.13
C TRP A 172 -6.13 -13.09 5.06
N SER A 173 -5.87 -12.86 3.76
CA SER A 173 -6.34 -13.76 2.68
C SER A 173 -5.81 -15.19 2.81
N THR A 174 -4.50 -15.32 3.08
CA THR A 174 -3.84 -16.62 3.28
C THR A 174 -4.37 -17.29 4.56
N LEU A 175 -4.53 -16.51 5.63
CA LEU A 175 -5.05 -17.03 6.89
C LEU A 175 -6.50 -17.50 6.77
N TYR A 176 -7.34 -16.76 6.03
CA TYR A 176 -8.71 -17.14 5.74
C TYR A 176 -8.77 -18.48 4.99
N LEU A 177 -7.95 -18.67 3.96
CA LEU A 177 -7.90 -19.94 3.23
C LEU A 177 -7.47 -21.09 4.15
N LYS A 178 -6.48 -20.86 5.01
CA LYS A 178 -5.98 -21.88 5.95
C LYS A 178 -7.02 -22.23 7.03
N GLU A 179 -7.56 -21.24 7.73
CA GLU A 179 -8.36 -21.45 8.95
C GLU A 179 -9.86 -21.62 8.71
N ARG A 180 -10.42 -20.97 7.68
CA ARG A 180 -11.88 -21.00 7.40
C ARG A 180 -12.23 -21.93 6.26
N VAL A 181 -11.40 -21.97 5.22
CA VAL A 181 -11.63 -22.85 4.06
C VAL A 181 -10.99 -24.23 4.26
N GLY A 182 -9.99 -24.36 5.13
CA GLY A 182 -9.29 -25.62 5.38
C GLY A 182 -8.27 -25.97 4.28
N ALA A 183 -7.75 -24.97 3.58
CA ALA A 183 -6.72 -25.17 2.56
C ALA A 183 -5.40 -25.62 3.20
N SER A 184 -4.65 -26.47 2.47
CA SER A 184 -3.29 -26.82 2.87
C SER A 184 -2.39 -25.58 2.93
N GLN A 185 -1.27 -25.67 3.65
CA GLN A 185 -0.32 -24.55 3.76
C GLN A 185 0.13 -24.02 2.39
N HIS A 186 0.35 -24.92 1.42
CA HIS A 186 0.72 -24.53 0.05
C HIS A 186 -0.46 -23.95 -0.73
N ALA A 187 -1.67 -24.47 -0.57
CA ALA A 187 -2.84 -23.96 -1.27
C ALA A 187 -3.29 -22.59 -0.74
N ALA A 188 -3.08 -22.32 0.55
CA ALA A 188 -3.41 -21.04 1.17
C ALA A 188 -2.61 -19.86 0.57
N THR A 189 -1.37 -20.08 0.13
CA THR A 189 -0.56 -19.02 -0.50
C THR A 189 -1.08 -18.61 -1.88
N LEU A 190 -1.91 -19.44 -2.54
CA LEU A 190 -2.57 -19.07 -3.79
C LEU A 190 -3.49 -17.86 -3.60
N GLY A 191 -3.97 -17.61 -2.39
CA GLY A 191 -4.80 -16.44 -2.09
C GLY A 191 -4.09 -15.12 -2.37
N ILE A 192 -2.87 -14.96 -1.84
CA ILE A 192 -2.07 -13.74 -2.08
C ILE A 192 -1.61 -13.66 -3.54
N VAL A 193 -1.32 -14.79 -4.19
CA VAL A 193 -0.95 -14.83 -5.62
C VAL A 193 -2.11 -14.38 -6.50
N SER A 194 -3.33 -14.88 -6.25
CA SER A 194 -4.52 -14.48 -6.99
C SER A 194 -4.81 -12.98 -6.83
N LEU A 195 -4.77 -12.49 -5.57
CA LEU A 195 -4.97 -11.09 -5.24
C LEU A 195 -3.94 -10.19 -5.93
N GLN A 196 -2.65 -10.41 -5.68
CA GLN A 196 -1.57 -9.53 -6.16
C GLN A 196 -1.35 -9.67 -7.66
N GLY A 197 -1.53 -10.86 -8.23
CA GLY A 197 -1.40 -11.09 -9.67
C GLY A 197 -2.50 -10.38 -10.46
N ALA A 198 -3.75 -10.48 -10.02
CA ALA A 198 -4.85 -9.77 -10.64
C ALA A 198 -4.74 -8.25 -10.46
N MET A 199 -4.33 -7.81 -9.26
CA MET A 199 -4.05 -6.40 -8.98
C MET A 199 -2.93 -5.83 -9.84
N LEU A 200 -1.84 -6.59 -10.04
CA LEU A 200 -0.72 -6.21 -10.90
C LEU A 200 -1.19 -5.92 -12.32
N VAL A 201 -1.97 -6.84 -12.92
CA VAL A 201 -2.52 -6.69 -14.27
C VAL A 201 -3.44 -5.47 -14.33
N ALA A 202 -4.35 -5.31 -13.36
CA ALA A 202 -5.25 -4.17 -13.30
C ALA A 202 -4.50 -2.84 -13.17
N ARG A 203 -3.45 -2.77 -12.33
CA ARG A 203 -2.61 -1.58 -12.16
C ARG A 203 -1.82 -1.25 -13.42
N TRP A 204 -1.33 -2.25 -14.15
CA TRP A 204 -0.59 -2.05 -15.41
C TRP A 204 -1.43 -1.32 -16.47
N PHE A 205 -2.73 -1.65 -16.55
CA PHE A 205 -3.69 -1.01 -17.45
C PHE A 205 -4.48 0.13 -16.81
N GLY A 206 -4.27 0.40 -15.52
CA GLY A 206 -5.10 1.31 -14.73
C GLY A 206 -5.00 2.77 -15.17
N ASP A 207 -3.84 3.22 -15.66
CA ASP A 207 -3.69 4.58 -16.20
C ASP A 207 -4.52 4.77 -17.48
N ALA A 208 -4.47 3.80 -18.40
CA ALA A 208 -5.28 3.81 -19.63
C ALA A 208 -6.79 3.72 -19.31
N ALA A 209 -7.15 2.89 -18.34
CA ALA A 209 -8.51 2.79 -17.83
C ALA A 209 -8.99 4.10 -17.20
N ARG A 210 -8.11 4.81 -16.48
CA ARG A 210 -8.40 6.10 -15.85
C ARG A 210 -8.66 7.19 -16.88
N VAL A 211 -7.87 7.23 -17.95
CA VAL A 211 -8.10 8.14 -19.09
C VAL A 211 -9.43 7.83 -19.78
N ARG A 212 -9.74 6.54 -19.99
CA ARG A 212 -10.95 6.12 -20.73
C ARG A 212 -12.25 6.30 -19.95
N TRP A 213 -12.25 5.97 -18.66
CA TRP A 213 -13.48 5.88 -17.86
C TRP A 213 -13.59 6.96 -16.77
N GLY A 214 -12.50 7.65 -16.46
CA GLY A 214 -12.43 8.61 -15.37
C GLY A 214 -12.32 7.94 -13.99
N ALA A 215 -11.71 8.66 -13.04
CA ALA A 215 -11.46 8.15 -11.69
C ALA A 215 -12.75 7.77 -10.94
N ARG A 216 -13.81 8.55 -11.09
CA ARG A 216 -15.10 8.30 -10.42
C ARG A 216 -15.69 6.93 -10.76
N LYS A 217 -15.78 6.59 -12.06
CA LYS A 217 -16.38 5.33 -12.51
C LYS A 217 -15.52 4.14 -12.12
N LEU A 218 -14.20 4.28 -12.25
CA LEU A 218 -13.24 3.27 -11.82
C LEU A 218 -13.35 2.95 -10.33
N LEU A 219 -13.35 3.97 -9.48
CA LEU A 219 -13.39 3.77 -8.04
C LEU A 219 -14.74 3.23 -7.59
N PHE A 220 -15.85 3.76 -8.11
CA PHE A 220 -17.17 3.25 -7.80
C PHE A 220 -17.33 1.79 -8.24
N GLY A 221 -17.08 1.49 -9.52
CA GLY A 221 -17.28 0.15 -10.08
C GLY A 221 -16.30 -0.87 -9.52
N GLY A 222 -15.03 -0.49 -9.41
CA GLY A 222 -13.97 -1.36 -8.89
C GLY A 222 -14.19 -1.69 -7.41
N SER A 223 -14.46 -0.70 -6.57
CA SER A 223 -14.65 -0.96 -5.14
C SER A 223 -15.97 -1.67 -4.83
N LEU A 224 -17.01 -1.47 -5.66
CA LEU A 224 -18.23 -2.28 -5.58
C LEU A 224 -17.97 -3.74 -5.99
N LEU A 225 -17.21 -3.96 -7.08
CA LEU A 225 -16.77 -5.30 -7.50
C LEU A 225 -16.00 -5.99 -6.37
N ALA A 226 -15.06 -5.30 -5.74
CA ALA A 226 -14.28 -5.84 -4.64
C ALA A 226 -15.15 -6.23 -3.44
N GLY A 227 -16.01 -5.32 -2.98
CA GLY A 227 -16.93 -5.60 -1.88
C GLY A 227 -17.87 -6.76 -2.19
N ALA A 228 -18.47 -6.77 -3.37
CA ALA A 228 -19.42 -7.81 -3.78
C ALA A 228 -18.75 -9.18 -3.99
N SER A 229 -17.57 -9.23 -4.61
CA SER A 229 -16.86 -10.49 -4.85
C SER A 229 -16.45 -11.14 -3.52
N LEU A 230 -15.91 -10.36 -2.59
CA LEU A 230 -15.54 -10.87 -1.27
C LEU A 230 -16.76 -11.31 -0.47
N ALA A 231 -17.83 -10.49 -0.42
CA ALA A 231 -19.07 -10.87 0.25
C ALA A 231 -19.66 -12.18 -0.31
N ALA A 232 -19.66 -12.34 -1.64
CA ALA A 232 -20.11 -13.57 -2.29
C ALA A 232 -19.25 -14.78 -1.89
N ALA A 233 -17.92 -14.67 -1.90
CA ALA A 233 -17.04 -15.77 -1.48
C ALA A 233 -17.23 -16.17 -0.01
N LEU A 234 -17.49 -15.19 0.87
CA LEU A 234 -17.76 -15.47 2.28
C LEU A 234 -19.06 -16.28 2.49
N LEU A 235 -20.05 -16.12 1.60
CA LEU A 235 -21.31 -16.88 1.64
C LEU A 235 -21.20 -18.24 0.94
N ILE A 236 -20.50 -18.31 -0.19
CA ILE A 236 -20.36 -19.54 -0.99
C ILE A 236 -19.42 -20.54 -0.30
N GLY A 237 -18.29 -20.07 0.23
CA GLY A 237 -17.24 -20.91 0.79
C GLY A 237 -16.46 -21.70 -0.26
N GLY A 238 -15.37 -22.35 0.18
CA GLY A 238 -14.50 -23.16 -0.68
C GLY A 238 -13.34 -22.40 -1.32
N ILE A 239 -12.33 -23.15 -1.75
CA ILE A 239 -11.07 -22.58 -2.23
C ILE A 239 -11.22 -21.85 -3.56
N VAL A 240 -11.90 -22.45 -4.55
CA VAL A 240 -12.03 -21.84 -5.88
C VAL A 240 -12.83 -20.53 -5.82
N PRO A 241 -14.01 -20.47 -5.17
CA PRO A 241 -14.74 -19.21 -5.02
C PRO A 241 -13.92 -18.13 -4.30
N ALA A 242 -13.16 -18.49 -3.26
CA ALA A 242 -12.30 -17.57 -2.54
C ALA A 242 -11.17 -17.02 -3.45
N LEU A 243 -10.47 -17.88 -4.20
CA LEU A 243 -9.41 -17.46 -5.11
C LEU A 243 -9.93 -16.53 -6.22
N VAL A 244 -11.09 -16.86 -6.82
CA VAL A 244 -11.73 -16.01 -7.83
C VAL A 244 -12.11 -14.65 -7.22
N ALA A 245 -12.74 -14.66 -6.05
CA ALA A 245 -13.14 -13.44 -5.37
C ALA A 245 -11.96 -12.56 -4.98
N PHE A 246 -10.84 -13.14 -4.53
CA PHE A 246 -9.62 -12.42 -4.19
C PHE A 246 -8.99 -11.78 -5.42
N GLY A 247 -8.99 -12.46 -6.57
CA GLY A 247 -8.55 -11.87 -7.83
C GLY A 247 -9.44 -10.71 -8.27
N LEU A 248 -10.77 -10.88 -8.25
CA LEU A 248 -11.74 -9.82 -8.55
C LEU A 248 -11.62 -8.64 -7.56
N PHE A 249 -11.35 -8.93 -6.29
CA PHE A 249 -11.08 -7.92 -5.28
C PHE A 249 -9.84 -7.13 -5.62
N GLY A 250 -8.73 -7.81 -5.96
CA GLY A 250 -7.48 -7.20 -6.37
C GLY A 250 -7.66 -6.27 -7.57
N ILE A 251 -8.42 -6.69 -8.58
CA ILE A 251 -8.80 -5.85 -9.72
C ILE A 251 -9.60 -4.63 -9.26
N GLY A 252 -10.56 -4.83 -8.37
CA GLY A 252 -11.47 -3.77 -7.93
C GLY A 252 -10.80 -2.66 -7.11
N VAL A 253 -9.81 -3.01 -6.28
CA VAL A 253 -9.10 -2.03 -5.44
C VAL A 253 -7.82 -1.49 -6.10
N ALA A 254 -7.36 -2.09 -7.19
CA ALA A 254 -6.10 -1.77 -7.88
C ALA A 254 -5.84 -0.27 -8.10
N THR A 255 -6.87 0.47 -8.54
CA THR A 255 -6.76 1.88 -8.91
C THR A 255 -7.07 2.85 -7.77
N VAL A 256 -7.39 2.35 -6.57
CA VAL A 256 -7.76 3.18 -5.41
C VAL A 256 -6.61 4.12 -5.05
N SER A 257 -5.47 3.58 -4.63
CA SER A 257 -4.30 4.35 -4.18
C SER A 257 -3.80 5.33 -5.25
N PRO A 258 -3.59 4.94 -6.53
CA PRO A 258 -3.20 5.89 -7.58
C PRO A 258 -4.18 7.05 -7.76
N CYS A 259 -5.50 6.79 -7.74
CA CYS A 259 -6.49 7.84 -7.96
C CYS A 259 -6.62 8.78 -6.76
N VAL A 260 -6.63 8.26 -5.53
CA VAL A 260 -6.77 9.11 -4.33
C VAL A 260 -5.52 9.94 -4.08
N TYR A 261 -4.32 9.41 -4.36
CA TYR A 261 -3.07 10.16 -4.24
C TYR A 261 -2.96 11.23 -5.32
N ALA A 262 -3.30 10.90 -6.58
CA ALA A 262 -3.36 11.91 -7.64
C ALA A 262 -4.38 13.01 -7.33
N ALA A 263 -5.55 12.67 -6.77
CA ALA A 263 -6.54 13.66 -6.35
C ALA A 263 -6.04 14.52 -5.18
N GLY A 264 -5.42 13.91 -4.16
CA GLY A 264 -4.83 14.63 -3.03
C GLY A 264 -3.69 15.56 -3.44
N ALA A 265 -2.89 15.18 -4.43
CA ALA A 265 -1.82 16.01 -4.97
C ALA A 265 -2.34 17.29 -5.64
N ARG A 266 -3.50 17.23 -6.31
CA ARG A 266 -4.15 18.42 -6.92
C ARG A 266 -4.65 19.42 -5.90
N GLU A 267 -5.07 18.95 -4.73
CA GLU A 267 -5.46 19.78 -3.59
C GLU A 267 -4.26 20.44 -2.89
N GLY A 268 -3.02 20.07 -3.28
CA GLY A 268 -1.77 20.62 -2.77
C GLY A 268 -1.01 19.67 -1.83
N GLY A 269 0.26 19.98 -1.57
CA GLY A 269 1.17 19.10 -0.80
C GLY A 269 0.68 18.75 0.60
N VAL A 270 0.04 19.69 1.31
CA VAL A 270 -0.55 19.45 2.64
C VAL A 270 -1.70 18.46 2.57
N ALA A 271 -2.57 18.57 1.56
CA ALA A 271 -3.69 17.66 1.36
C ALA A 271 -3.19 16.26 1.00
N LEU A 272 -2.22 16.15 0.09
CA LEU A 272 -1.57 14.87 -0.23
C LEU A 272 -0.99 14.20 1.01
N ALA A 273 -0.24 14.94 1.83
CA ALA A 273 0.35 14.41 3.05
C ALA A 273 -0.72 13.94 4.05
N ALA A 274 -1.84 14.65 4.18
CA ALA A 274 -2.97 14.23 5.00
C ALA A 274 -3.65 12.96 4.47
N VAL A 275 -3.84 12.86 3.15
CA VAL A 275 -4.41 11.67 2.48
C VAL A 275 -3.52 10.45 2.71
N MET A 276 -2.20 10.57 2.54
CA MET A 276 -1.25 9.48 2.79
C MET A 276 -1.19 9.09 4.28
N THR A 277 -1.32 10.07 5.17
CA THR A 277 -1.43 9.83 6.62
C THR A 277 -2.67 9.01 6.96
N LEU A 278 -3.83 9.38 6.39
CA LEU A 278 -5.08 8.64 6.58
C LEU A 278 -5.00 7.24 5.95
N GLY A 279 -4.36 7.08 4.80
CA GLY A 279 -4.06 5.76 4.23
C GLY A 279 -3.21 4.91 5.17
N SER A 280 -2.15 5.48 5.74
CA SER A 280 -1.28 4.79 6.71
C SER A 280 -2.03 4.36 7.98
N LEU A 281 -2.98 5.20 8.44
CA LEU A 281 -3.89 4.84 9.54
C LEU A 281 -4.80 3.67 9.15
N GLY A 282 -5.27 3.59 7.91
CA GLY A 282 -6.07 2.47 7.42
C GLY A 282 -5.32 1.14 7.50
N PHE A 283 -4.04 1.13 7.11
CA PHE A 283 -3.16 -0.05 7.26
C PHE A 283 -2.96 -0.46 8.72
N LEU A 284 -2.92 0.48 9.67
CA LEU A 284 -2.82 0.14 11.10
C LEU A 284 -4.15 -0.39 11.64
N VAL A 285 -5.25 0.30 11.34
CA VAL A 285 -6.57 0.02 11.93
C VAL A 285 -7.20 -1.23 11.34
N GLY A 286 -6.97 -1.52 10.05
CA GLY A 286 -7.57 -2.66 9.34
C GLY A 286 -7.34 -3.99 10.04
N PRO A 287 -6.10 -4.45 10.21
CA PRO A 287 -5.81 -5.74 10.87
C PRO A 287 -6.29 -5.80 12.32
N LEU A 288 -6.22 -4.69 13.05
CA LEU A 288 -6.73 -4.63 14.44
C LEU A 288 -8.25 -4.81 14.49
N ALA A 289 -8.99 -4.12 13.63
CA ALA A 289 -10.44 -4.24 13.55
C ALA A 289 -10.86 -5.66 13.16
N ILE A 290 -10.17 -6.26 12.18
CA ILE A 290 -10.45 -7.63 11.71
C ILE A 290 -10.13 -8.65 12.78
N GLY A 291 -8.97 -8.53 13.43
CA GLY A 291 -8.58 -9.41 14.52
C GLY A 291 -9.58 -9.36 15.67
N ALA A 292 -10.01 -8.16 16.07
CA ALA A 292 -11.01 -7.98 17.14
C ALA A 292 -12.35 -8.62 16.79
N VAL A 293 -12.86 -8.40 15.56
CA VAL A 293 -14.10 -9.03 15.10
C VAL A 293 -13.93 -10.55 14.99
N ALA A 294 -12.80 -11.02 14.46
CA ALA A 294 -12.53 -12.44 14.31
C ALA A 294 -12.44 -13.16 15.65
N GLN A 295 -11.86 -12.52 16.67
CA GLN A 295 -11.75 -13.06 18.02
C GLN A 295 -13.10 -13.10 18.74
N ALA A 296 -13.96 -12.10 18.54
CA ALA A 296 -15.30 -12.07 19.09
C ALA A 296 -16.29 -13.00 18.34
N THR A 297 -16.00 -13.31 17.07
CA THR A 297 -16.89 -14.10 16.21
C THR A 297 -16.11 -15.17 15.44
N ASN A 298 -15.69 -14.90 14.22
CA ASN A 298 -14.77 -15.71 13.43
C ASN A 298 -14.18 -14.88 12.28
N LEU A 299 -13.14 -15.41 11.63
CA LEU A 299 -12.43 -14.70 10.57
C LEU A 299 -13.31 -14.37 9.34
N SER A 300 -14.40 -15.10 9.08
CA SER A 300 -15.32 -14.74 7.98
C SER A 300 -16.03 -13.42 8.25
N TRP A 301 -16.44 -13.14 9.49
CA TRP A 301 -16.98 -11.84 9.89
C TRP A 301 -15.92 -10.75 9.92
N GLY A 302 -14.68 -11.08 10.30
CA GLY A 302 -13.54 -10.17 10.14
C GLY A 302 -13.37 -9.72 8.68
N MET A 303 -13.39 -10.66 7.75
CA MET A 303 -13.31 -10.37 6.30
C MET A 303 -14.56 -9.63 5.78
N ALA A 304 -15.71 -9.75 6.41
CA ALA A 304 -16.89 -8.95 6.06
C ALA A 304 -16.68 -7.44 6.30
N VAL A 305 -15.85 -7.07 7.29
CA VAL A 305 -15.44 -5.66 7.50
C VAL A 305 -14.69 -5.12 6.29
N VAL A 306 -13.82 -5.94 5.68
CA VAL A 306 -13.08 -5.60 4.46
C VAL A 306 -14.03 -5.36 3.29
N ALA A 307 -15.02 -6.26 3.11
CA ALA A 307 -16.04 -6.11 2.08
C ALA A 307 -16.87 -4.83 2.28
N ALA A 308 -17.27 -4.55 3.53
CA ALA A 308 -18.01 -3.35 3.89
C ALA A 308 -17.19 -2.07 3.65
N ALA A 309 -15.89 -2.07 3.96
CA ALA A 309 -15.00 -0.95 3.69
C ALA A 309 -14.90 -0.64 2.19
N ALA A 310 -14.79 -1.68 1.34
CA ALA A 310 -14.77 -1.53 -0.11
C ALA A 310 -16.11 -0.94 -0.65
N VAL A 311 -17.25 -1.42 -0.16
CA VAL A 311 -18.56 -0.85 -0.52
C VAL A 311 -18.69 0.60 -0.05
N ALA A 312 -18.27 0.90 1.18
CA ALA A 312 -18.28 2.27 1.71
C ALA A 312 -17.42 3.22 0.86
N LEU A 313 -16.24 2.75 0.42
CA LEU A 313 -15.37 3.49 -0.49
C LEU A 313 -16.08 3.77 -1.82
N ALA A 314 -16.73 2.75 -2.42
CA ALA A 314 -17.50 2.93 -3.64
C ALA A 314 -18.55 4.04 -3.47
N LEU A 315 -19.33 4.00 -2.40
CA LEU A 315 -20.35 5.02 -2.11
C LEU A 315 -19.73 6.42 -1.90
N LEU A 316 -18.60 6.49 -1.19
CA LEU A 316 -17.90 7.74 -0.92
C LEU A 316 -17.31 8.39 -2.18
N SER A 317 -16.83 7.56 -3.13
CA SER A 317 -16.29 8.02 -4.41
C SER A 317 -17.27 8.86 -5.23
N ARG A 318 -18.59 8.70 -4.99
CA ARG A 318 -19.65 9.48 -5.64
C ARG A 318 -19.74 10.92 -5.13
N ARG A 319 -19.17 11.22 -3.96
CA ARG A 319 -19.25 12.53 -3.28
C ARG A 319 -18.03 13.42 -3.56
N VAL A 320 -16.95 12.85 -4.10
CA VAL A 320 -15.74 13.59 -4.48
C VAL A 320 -15.88 14.10 -5.92
N HIS A 321 -15.42 15.33 -6.15
CA HIS A 321 -15.27 15.88 -7.50
C HIS A 321 -13.90 15.47 -8.03
N TRP A 322 -13.88 14.80 -9.18
CA TRP A 322 -12.67 14.16 -9.72
C TRP A 322 -12.02 14.96 -10.85
N ASP A 323 -12.75 15.96 -11.36
CA ASP A 323 -12.42 16.83 -12.49
C ASP A 323 -12.05 18.22 -11.98
#